data_AF-A0A932IMN8-F1
#
_entry.id   AF-A0A932IMN8-F1
#
_cell.length_a   1.000
_cell.length_b   1.000
_cell.length_c   1.000
_cell.angle_alpha   90.00
_cell.angle_beta   90.00
_cell.angle_gamma   90.00
#
_symmetry.space_group_name_H-M   'P 1'
#
loop_
_entity.id
_entity.type
_entity.pdbx_description
1 polymer ?
#
loop_
_entity_poly.entity_id
_entity_poly.type
_entity_poly.pdbx_seq_one_letter_code
_entity_poly.pdbx_strand_id
1 'polypeptide(L)'
;ASGAWDDRQLKDALRRGQVYGAFEVFGYPEGFDSYAETSTGIVEMGGEIALASEPTLVAVAPTLINLDPDAEPPVITVRLLLARAGGTWEEVKRGKGEIRHLPSEAGAYRVEVRILPLHLREYLAIYTDAALAQDHVWIYANAIYVR
;
A
#
# COMPACT_ATOMS: atom_id res chain seq x y z
N ALA A 1 6.13 15.83 -17.70
CA ALA A 1 5.53 16.36 -16.46
C ALA A 1 4.65 17.55 -16.82
N SER A 2 3.37 17.54 -16.42
CA SER A 2 2.39 18.58 -16.78
C SER A 2 2.54 19.90 -16.02
N GLY A 3 3.44 19.98 -15.04
CA GLY A 3 3.63 21.17 -14.20
C GLY A 3 2.54 21.40 -13.14
N ALA A 4 1.58 20.49 -13.01
CA ALA A 4 0.51 20.56 -12.01
C ALA A 4 0.97 20.22 -10.56
N TRP A 5 2.17 19.66 -10.45
CA TRP A 5 2.81 19.27 -9.19
C TRP A 5 4.17 19.97 -9.09
N ASP A 6 4.31 20.85 -8.11
CA ASP A 6 5.53 21.60 -7.84
C ASP A 6 6.18 21.22 -6.49
N ASP A 7 7.34 21.80 -6.23
CA ASP A 7 8.13 21.59 -5.01
C ASP A 7 7.36 21.94 -3.71
N ARG A 8 6.40 22.87 -3.76
CA ARG A 8 5.59 23.21 -2.57
C ARG A 8 4.61 22.09 -2.26
N GLN A 9 3.94 21.53 -3.26
CA GLN A 9 3.04 20.39 -3.07
C GLN A 9 3.79 19.17 -2.54
N LEU A 10 5.00 18.90 -3.05
CA LEU A 10 5.86 17.85 -2.52
C LEU A 10 6.21 18.09 -1.04
N LYS A 11 6.69 19.28 -0.70
CA LYS A 11 7.04 19.63 0.69
C LYS A 11 5.84 19.56 1.63
N ASP A 12 4.67 19.94 1.15
CA ASP A 12 3.42 19.88 1.89
C ASP A 12 2.96 18.44 2.14
N ALA A 13 3.08 17.55 1.14
CA ALA A 13 2.81 16.13 1.31
C ALA A 13 3.75 15.50 2.34
N LEU A 14 5.05 15.82 2.27
CA LEU A 14 6.05 15.36 3.23
C LEU A 14 5.71 15.82 4.66
N ARG A 15 5.34 17.08 4.85
CA ARG A 15 4.93 17.62 6.16
C ARG A 15 3.71 16.91 6.73
N ARG A 16 2.77 16.51 5.87
CA ARG A 16 1.55 15.80 6.26
C ARG A 16 1.74 14.28 6.40
N GLY A 17 2.93 13.76 6.12
CA GLY A 17 3.18 12.31 6.14
C GLY A 17 2.46 11.55 5.02
N GLN A 18 2.09 12.23 3.93
CA GLN A 18 1.46 11.63 2.75
C GLN A 18 2.53 10.97 1.87
N VAL A 19 3.14 9.89 2.38
CA VAL A 19 4.32 9.26 1.79
C VAL A 19 4.16 7.75 1.79
N TYR A 20 4.60 7.13 0.70
CA TYR A 20 4.88 5.70 0.64
C TYR A 20 6.23 5.47 -0.04
N GLY A 21 6.83 4.31 0.22
CA GLY A 21 8.01 3.82 -0.49
C GLY A 21 7.65 2.63 -1.39
N ALA A 22 8.23 2.58 -2.59
CA ALA A 22 8.10 1.46 -3.52
C ALA A 22 9.45 0.75 -3.72
N PHE A 23 9.45 -0.58 -3.77
CA PHE A 23 10.61 -1.41 -4.04
C PHE A 23 10.52 -1.96 -5.46
N GLU A 24 11.06 -1.22 -6.43
CA GLU A 24 10.82 -1.44 -7.86
C GLU A 24 11.66 -2.58 -8.49
N VAL A 25 12.30 -3.41 -7.67
CA VAL A 25 13.09 -4.58 -8.13
C VAL A 25 12.25 -5.59 -8.92
N PHE A 26 10.92 -5.60 -8.73
CA PHE A 26 9.98 -6.48 -9.42
C PHE A 26 9.03 -5.73 -10.37
N GLY A 27 9.43 -4.54 -10.82
CA GLY A 27 8.63 -3.68 -11.69
C GLY A 27 8.02 -2.47 -10.98
N TYR A 28 7.47 -1.57 -11.80
CA TYR A 28 7.00 -0.25 -11.38
C TYR A 28 5.49 -0.27 -11.09
N PRO A 29 5.05 0.15 -9.90
CA PRO A 29 3.64 0.23 -9.56
C PRO A 29 2.98 1.51 -10.11
N GLU A 30 1.73 1.40 -10.53
CA GLU A 30 0.87 2.54 -10.88
C GLU A 30 -0.49 2.42 -10.21
N GLY A 31 -1.05 3.55 -9.75
CA GLY A 31 -2.42 3.60 -9.22
C GLY A 31 -2.61 3.10 -7.79
N PHE A 32 -1.54 2.98 -6.99
CA PHE A 32 -1.67 2.73 -5.55
C PHE A 32 -2.37 3.91 -4.87
N ASP A 33 -3.29 3.60 -3.95
CA ASP A 33 -3.94 4.59 -3.10
C ASP A 33 -4.27 4.03 -1.71
N SER A 34 -4.25 4.89 -0.68
CA SER A 34 -4.63 4.53 0.68
C SER A 34 -5.10 5.74 1.48
N TYR A 35 -6.35 5.65 1.94
CA TYR A 35 -7.03 6.72 2.64
C TYR A 35 -8.12 6.18 3.57
N ALA A 36 -8.68 7.05 4.40
CA ALA A 36 -9.87 6.77 5.21
C ALA A 36 -11.05 7.59 4.69
N GLU A 37 -12.17 6.92 4.46
CA GLU A 37 -13.46 7.57 4.16
C GLU A 37 -14.23 7.83 5.44
N THR A 38 -14.81 9.01 5.55
CA THR A 38 -15.71 9.41 6.62
C THR A 38 -16.96 10.04 6.04
N SER A 39 -17.96 10.33 6.87
CA SER A 39 -19.13 11.09 6.44
C SER A 39 -18.83 12.53 5.99
N THR A 40 -17.65 13.06 6.34
CA THR A 40 -17.25 14.45 6.04
C THR A 40 -16.19 14.56 4.94
N GLY A 41 -15.63 13.44 4.47
CA GLY A 41 -14.69 13.41 3.36
C GLY A 41 -13.62 12.33 3.51
N ILE A 42 -12.48 12.60 2.88
CA ILE A 42 -11.33 11.69 2.84
C ILE A 42 -10.22 12.22 3.76
N VAL A 43 -9.62 11.31 4.52
CA VAL A 43 -8.39 11.54 5.30
C VAL A 43 -7.29 10.68 4.72
N GLU A 44 -6.27 11.33 4.16
CA GLU A 44 -5.12 10.67 3.55
C GLU A 44 -4.19 10.01 4.59
N MET A 45 -3.34 9.09 4.14
CA MET A 45 -2.23 8.57 4.94
C MET A 45 -1.38 9.70 5.56
N GLY A 46 -0.90 9.47 6.78
CA GLY A 46 -0.28 10.49 7.63
C GLY A 46 -1.28 11.34 8.43
N GLY A 47 -2.57 11.28 8.09
CA GLY A 47 -3.65 11.97 8.81
C GLY A 47 -4.14 11.24 10.06
N GLU A 48 -4.88 11.98 10.89
CA GLU A 48 -5.55 11.45 12.07
C GLU A 48 -7.08 11.53 11.91
N ILE A 49 -7.78 10.52 12.41
CA ILE A 49 -9.25 10.46 12.41
C ILE A 49 -9.78 9.83 13.69
N ALA A 50 -10.93 10.29 14.19
CA ALA A 50 -11.55 9.71 15.37
C ALA A 50 -12.23 8.38 15.03
N LEU A 51 -12.05 7.35 15.85
CA LEU A 51 -12.77 6.07 15.74
C LEU A 51 -14.29 6.28 15.76
N ALA A 52 -14.76 7.26 16.55
CA ALA A 52 -16.17 7.62 16.66
C ALA A 52 -16.78 8.19 15.38
N SER A 53 -15.98 8.55 14.37
CA SER A 53 -16.49 8.93 13.04
C SER A 53 -16.74 7.71 12.14
N GLU A 54 -16.56 6.49 12.67
CA GLU A 54 -16.71 5.21 11.95
C GLU A 54 -15.97 5.19 10.60
N PRO A 55 -14.65 5.52 10.57
CA PRO A 55 -13.93 5.65 9.32
C PRO A 55 -13.81 4.31 8.60
N THR A 56 -14.01 4.27 7.29
CA THR A 56 -13.65 3.11 6.48
C THR A 56 -12.25 3.29 5.92
N LEU A 57 -11.30 2.45 6.34
CA LEU A 57 -9.97 2.41 5.76
C LEU A 57 -10.04 1.71 4.40
N VAL A 58 -9.57 2.39 3.36
CA VAL A 58 -9.55 1.93 1.98
C VAL A 58 -8.11 1.84 1.48
N ALA A 59 -7.82 0.78 0.75
CA ALA A 59 -6.53 0.60 0.10
C ALA A 59 -6.72 -0.04 -1.27
N VAL A 60 -6.15 0.58 -2.30
CA VAL A 60 -6.25 0.14 -3.69
C VAL A 60 -4.92 -0.47 -4.11
N ALA A 61 -4.95 -1.72 -4.58
CA ALA A 61 -3.76 -2.35 -5.15
C ALA A 61 -3.29 -1.59 -6.40
N PRO A 62 -1.98 -1.34 -6.55
CA PRO A 62 -1.44 -0.86 -7.81
C PRO A 62 -1.51 -1.93 -8.90
N THR A 63 -1.36 -1.50 -10.15
CA THR A 63 -1.04 -2.35 -11.30
C THR A 63 0.44 -2.25 -11.66
N LEU A 64 0.95 -3.22 -12.40
CA LEU A 64 2.32 -3.20 -12.93
C LEU A 64 2.34 -2.47 -14.28
N ILE A 65 3.18 -1.45 -14.41
CA ILE A 65 3.34 -0.69 -15.66
C ILE A 65 4.01 -1.57 -16.73
N ASN A 66 3.46 -1.56 -17.95
CA ASN A 66 4.00 -2.28 -19.12
C ASN A 66 4.20 -3.78 -18.88
N LEU A 67 3.26 -4.43 -18.18
CA LEU A 67 3.25 -5.89 -18.06
C LEU A 67 3.15 -6.52 -19.44
N ASP A 68 4.09 -7.42 -19.75
CA ASP A 68 4.04 -8.25 -20.96
C ASP A 68 2.73 -9.07 -20.94
N PRO A 69 1.84 -8.92 -21.94
CA PRO A 69 0.55 -9.61 -21.98
C PRO A 69 0.69 -11.14 -22.10
N ASP A 70 1.83 -11.64 -22.56
CA ASP A 70 2.09 -13.07 -22.73
C ASP A 70 2.74 -13.70 -21.48
N ALA A 71 3.25 -12.88 -20.56
CA ALA A 71 3.83 -13.36 -19.30
C ALA A 71 2.76 -13.74 -18.27
N GLU A 72 3.07 -14.69 -17.37
CA GLU A 72 2.18 -14.97 -16.24
C GLU A 72 2.12 -13.75 -15.31
N PRO A 73 0.94 -13.20 -14.98
CA PRO A 73 0.84 -11.98 -14.19
C PRO A 73 1.36 -12.19 -12.75
N PRO A 74 1.94 -11.16 -12.11
CA PRO A 74 2.29 -11.25 -10.70
C PRO A 74 1.05 -11.45 -9.82
N VAL A 75 1.24 -12.06 -8.65
CA VAL A 75 0.22 -12.03 -7.59
C VAL A 75 0.47 -10.82 -6.71
N ILE A 76 -0.44 -9.85 -6.77
CA ILE A 76 -0.40 -8.64 -5.95
C ILE A 76 -1.41 -8.78 -4.82
N THR A 77 -0.95 -8.55 -3.58
CA THR A 77 -1.77 -8.68 -2.38
C THR A 77 -1.64 -7.42 -1.53
N VAL A 78 -2.77 -6.87 -1.09
CA VAL A 78 -2.82 -5.74 -0.16
C VAL A 78 -3.03 -6.27 1.25
N ARG A 79 -2.28 -5.74 2.20
CA ARG A 79 -2.37 -6.04 3.63
C ARG A 79 -2.63 -4.73 4.36
N LEU A 80 -3.63 -4.72 5.22
CA LEU A 80 -3.82 -3.66 6.21
C LEU A 80 -3.32 -4.18 7.55
N LEU A 81 -2.38 -3.45 8.13
CA LEU A 81 -1.74 -3.80 9.37
C LEU A 81 -2.05 -2.80 10.47
N LEU A 82 -2.21 -3.27 11.69
CA LEU A 82 -2.40 -2.46 12.89
C LEU A 82 -1.18 -2.57 13.79
N ALA A 83 -0.63 -1.43 14.20
CA ALA A 83 0.48 -1.38 15.13
C ALA A 83 0.08 -1.95 16.49
N ARG A 84 0.97 -2.78 17.05
CA ARG A 84 0.86 -3.37 18.37
C ARG A 84 2.02 -2.95 19.25
N ALA A 85 1.90 -3.23 20.54
CA ALA A 85 2.98 -3.01 21.49
C ALA A 85 4.27 -3.73 21.06
N GLY A 86 5.42 -3.20 21.48
CA GLY A 86 6.73 -3.76 21.13
C GLY A 86 7.15 -3.58 19.67
N GLY A 87 6.47 -2.70 18.91
CA GLY A 87 6.81 -2.40 17.51
C GLY A 87 6.39 -3.48 16.51
N THR A 88 5.49 -4.37 16.92
CA THR A 88 4.93 -5.43 16.07
C THR A 88 3.72 -4.93 15.29
N TRP A 89 3.37 -5.65 14.22
CA TRP A 89 2.24 -5.31 13.36
C TRP A 89 1.34 -6.54 13.20
N GLU A 90 0.06 -6.37 13.45
CA GLU A 90 -0.96 -7.40 13.23
C GLU A 90 -1.66 -7.16 11.90
N GLU A 91 -1.85 -8.22 11.10
CA GLU A 91 -2.67 -8.14 9.89
C GLU A 91 -4.16 -8.20 10.23
N VAL A 92 -4.86 -7.10 9.99
CA VAL A 92 -6.30 -6.97 10.26
C VAL A 92 -7.16 -7.13 9.01
N LYS A 93 -6.55 -7.03 7.82
CA LYS A 93 -7.20 -7.30 6.53
C LYS A 93 -6.17 -7.72 5.49
N ARG A 94 -6.57 -8.64 4.61
CA ARG A 94 -5.81 -9.06 3.43
C ARG A 94 -6.74 -9.23 2.24
N GLY A 95 -6.28 -8.89 1.04
CA GLY A 95 -7.06 -9.08 -0.18
C GLY A 95 -6.29 -8.75 -1.46
N LYS A 96 -7.00 -8.82 -2.58
CA LYS A 96 -6.54 -8.42 -3.92
C LYS A 96 -7.37 -7.24 -4.41
N GLY A 97 -6.81 -6.38 -5.25
CA GLY A 97 -7.51 -5.19 -5.72
C GLY A 97 -7.74 -4.18 -4.58
N GLU A 98 -8.95 -3.63 -4.49
CA GLU A 98 -9.36 -2.78 -3.38
C GLU A 98 -9.73 -3.61 -2.15
N ILE A 99 -9.24 -3.19 -0.98
CA ILE A 99 -9.72 -3.68 0.32
C ILE A 99 -10.33 -2.54 1.12
N ARG A 100 -11.37 -2.88 1.90
CA ARG A 100 -12.07 -1.97 2.81
C ARG A 100 -12.12 -2.59 4.20
N HIS A 101 -11.91 -1.79 5.23
CA HIS A 101 -11.90 -2.22 6.63
C HIS A 101 -12.50 -1.15 7.54
N LEU A 102 -13.40 -1.55 8.44
CA LEU A 102 -13.95 -0.71 9.50
C LEU A 102 -13.16 -1.01 10.79
N PRO A 103 -12.32 -0.08 11.28
CA PRO A 103 -11.59 -0.25 12.54
C PRO A 103 -12.55 -0.46 13.71
N SER A 104 -12.24 -1.42 14.57
CA SER A 104 -12.96 -1.64 15.84
C SER A 104 -12.23 -1.03 17.05
N GLU A 105 -11.01 -0.53 16.85
CA GLU A 105 -10.18 0.05 17.91
C GLU A 105 -9.31 1.19 17.35
N ALA A 106 -8.81 2.03 18.26
CA ALA A 106 -7.86 3.08 17.92
C ALA A 106 -6.46 2.51 17.70
N GLY A 107 -5.67 3.13 16.82
CA GLY A 107 -4.30 2.75 16.56
C GLY A 107 -3.77 3.29 15.24
N ALA A 108 -2.51 2.95 14.95
CA ALA A 108 -1.87 3.28 13.68
C ALA A 108 -2.09 2.12 12.70
N TYR A 109 -2.77 2.41 11.59
CA TYR A 109 -3.06 1.45 10.53
C TYR A 109 -2.20 1.75 9.31
N ARG A 110 -1.48 0.76 8.80
CA ARG A 110 -0.58 0.89 7.64
C ARG A 110 -0.98 -0.09 6.55
N VAL A 111 -0.89 0.36 5.30
CA VAL A 111 -0.99 -0.53 4.14
C VAL A 111 0.38 -1.03 3.70
N GLU A 112 0.46 -2.32 3.42
CA GLU A 112 1.57 -2.95 2.72
C GLU A 112 1.05 -3.63 1.46
N VAL A 113 1.69 -3.39 0.32
CA VAL A 113 1.43 -4.16 -0.90
C VAL A 113 2.55 -5.18 -1.07
N ARG A 114 2.17 -6.43 -1.33
CA ARG A 114 3.09 -7.54 -1.57
C ARG A 114 2.99 -8.01 -3.02
N ILE A 115 4.12 -8.42 -3.58
CA ILE A 115 4.20 -8.96 -4.93
C ILE A 115 4.89 -10.32 -4.94
N LEU A 116 4.27 -11.30 -5.59
CA LEU A 116 4.94 -12.53 -6.05
C LEU A 116 5.24 -12.37 -7.54
N PRO A 117 6.51 -12.26 -7.95
CA PRO A 117 6.89 -11.77 -9.28
C PRO A 117 6.88 -12.87 -10.35
N LEU A 118 5.72 -13.52 -10.56
CA LEU A 118 5.58 -14.63 -11.52
C LEU A 118 5.92 -14.21 -12.96
N HIS A 119 5.65 -12.95 -13.32
CA HIS A 119 5.99 -12.37 -14.63
C HIS A 119 7.49 -12.31 -14.91
N LEU A 120 8.34 -12.45 -13.88
CA LEU A 120 9.80 -12.46 -14.04
C LEU A 120 10.37 -13.88 -14.08
N ARG A 121 9.56 -14.93 -14.00
CA ARG A 121 10.05 -16.31 -13.85
C ARG A 121 11.13 -16.68 -14.85
N GLU A 122 10.96 -16.31 -16.11
CA GLU A 122 11.91 -16.65 -17.19
C GLU A 122 13.21 -15.84 -17.14
N TYR A 123 13.22 -14.72 -16.41
CA TYR A 123 14.35 -13.80 -16.28
C TYR A 123 15.16 -14.01 -14.99
N LEU A 124 14.58 -14.69 -13.99
CA LEU A 124 15.19 -14.85 -12.67
C LEU A 124 16.35 -15.86 -12.64
N ALA A 125 16.45 -16.75 -13.64
CA ALA A 125 17.49 -17.76 -13.76
C ALA A 125 17.69 -18.53 -12.43
N ILE A 126 18.91 -18.49 -11.86
CA ILE A 126 19.25 -19.20 -10.62
C ILE A 126 18.52 -18.66 -9.37
N TYR A 127 17.89 -17.49 -9.45
CA TYR A 127 17.17 -16.87 -8.33
C TYR A 127 15.69 -17.28 -8.28
N THR A 128 15.21 -18.06 -9.25
CA THR A 128 13.78 -18.39 -9.41
C THR A 128 13.16 -18.94 -8.12
N ASP A 129 13.77 -19.96 -7.52
CA ASP A 129 13.22 -20.59 -6.31
C ASP A 129 13.16 -19.61 -5.14
N ALA A 130 14.23 -18.84 -4.92
CA ALA A 130 14.29 -17.87 -3.83
C ALA A 130 13.31 -16.70 -4.02
N ALA A 131 13.21 -16.18 -5.25
CA ALA A 131 12.33 -15.07 -5.57
C ALA A 131 10.85 -15.46 -5.57
N LEU A 132 10.53 -16.72 -5.87
CA LEU A 132 9.15 -17.22 -5.94
C LEU A 132 8.71 -18.02 -4.70
N ALA A 133 9.57 -18.21 -3.70
CA ALA A 133 9.23 -18.91 -2.46
C ALA A 133 8.17 -18.21 -1.62
N GLN A 134 8.11 -16.87 -1.69
CA GLN A 134 7.14 -16.06 -0.94
C GLN A 134 6.89 -14.73 -1.65
N ASP A 135 5.82 -14.06 -1.25
CA ASP A 135 5.60 -12.68 -1.67
C ASP A 135 6.64 -11.74 -1.01
N HIS A 136 6.95 -10.62 -1.67
CA HIS A 136 7.91 -9.61 -1.19
C HIS A 136 7.21 -8.27 -0.99
N VAL A 137 7.77 -7.40 -0.14
CA VAL A 137 7.27 -6.02 -0.04
C VAL A 137 7.44 -5.35 -1.39
N TRP A 138 6.36 -4.77 -1.91
CA TRP A 138 6.38 -3.90 -3.07
C TRP A 138 6.14 -2.44 -2.70
N ILE A 139 5.17 -2.18 -1.81
CA ILE A 139 4.88 -0.83 -1.29
C ILE A 139 4.75 -0.84 0.23
N TYR A 140 5.34 0.16 0.88
CA TYR A 140 5.08 0.54 2.27
C TYR A 140 4.48 1.93 2.34
N ALA A 141 3.23 2.03 2.79
CA ALA A 141 2.57 3.31 3.04
C ALA A 141 2.82 3.80 4.46
N ASN A 142 2.79 5.12 4.66
CA ASN A 142 2.64 5.70 5.99
C ASN A 142 1.30 5.31 6.61
N ALA A 143 1.22 5.41 7.94
CA ALA A 143 0.04 5.02 8.67
C ALA A 143 -1.06 6.09 8.61
N ILE A 144 -2.32 5.66 8.70
CA ILE A 144 -3.47 6.46 9.11
C ILE A 144 -3.65 6.24 10.62
N TYR A 145 -3.79 7.32 11.38
CA TYR A 145 -3.93 7.24 12.83
C TYR A 145 -5.40 7.35 13.24
N VAL A 146 -5.98 6.22 13.65
CA VAL A 146 -7.34 6.18 14.23
C VAL A 146 -7.20 6.45 15.73
N ARG A 147 -7.96 7.42 16.25
CA ARG A 147 -7.88 7.94 17.62
C ARG A 147 -9.13 7.63 18.43
#